data_AF-R9L7F6-F1
#
_entry.id   AF-R9L7F6-F1
#
_cell.length_a   1.000
_cell.length_b   1.000
_cell.length_c   1.000
_cell.angle_alpha   90.00
_cell.angle_beta   90.00
_cell.angle_gamma   90.00
#
_symmetry.space_group_name_H-M   'P 1'
#
loop_
_entity.id
_entity.type
_entity.pdbx_description
1 polymer ?
#
loop_
_entity_poly.entity_id
_entity_poly.type
_entity_poly.pdbx_seq_one_letter_code
_entity_poly.pdbx_strand_id
1 'polypeptide(L)'
;MEKESWSRSVTPEELEAAKRTGRTLLYLRVTLLPECTQKLERFRLIDMKLSAYEQVLDRMPNLSDPAGHLESIESVTWLIAVAGEAQHLRRWVELMLDVDQVEVTEVAMER
;
A
#
# COMPACT_ATOMS: atom_id res chain seq x y z
N MET A 1 -3.99 21.42 -6.49
CA MET A 1 -4.24 20.30 -5.58
C MET A 1 -5.05 19.28 -6.36
N GLU A 2 -4.37 18.52 -7.22
CA GLU A 2 -5.02 17.48 -8.02
C GLU A 2 -5.32 16.32 -7.09
N LYS A 3 -6.58 15.86 -7.09
CA LYS A 3 -6.95 14.59 -6.45
C LYS A 3 -6.31 13.51 -7.32
N GLU A 4 -5.12 13.07 -6.95
CA GLU A 4 -4.53 11.87 -7.53
C GLU A 4 -5.55 10.74 -7.32
N SER A 5 -6.14 10.34 -8.45
CA SER A 5 -7.19 9.36 -8.48
C SER A 5 -6.53 8.00 -8.28
N TRP A 6 -7.00 7.27 -7.27
CA TRP A 6 -6.69 5.85 -7.06
C TRP A 6 -6.64 5.12 -8.41
N SER A 7 -5.58 4.31 -8.60
CA SER A 7 -5.25 3.74 -9.90
C SER A 7 -6.36 2.86 -10.47
N ARG A 8 -7.20 2.34 -9.58
CA ARG A 8 -8.50 1.75 -9.88
C ARG A 8 -9.44 2.01 -8.71
N SER A 9 -10.64 2.53 -8.98
CA SER A 9 -11.68 2.62 -7.95
C SER A 9 -12.00 1.22 -7.42
N VAL A 10 -11.63 0.95 -6.17
CA VAL A 10 -11.95 -0.29 -5.45
C VAL A 10 -13.46 -0.42 -5.40
N THR A 11 -13.99 -1.56 -5.84
CA THR A 11 -15.44 -1.72 -5.93
C THR A 11 -16.04 -1.93 -4.54
N PRO A 12 -17.31 -1.53 -4.32
CA PRO A 12 -18.03 -1.89 -3.10
C PRO A 12 -18.02 -3.39 -2.83
N GLU A 13 -18.02 -4.22 -3.88
CA GLU A 13 -18.00 -5.68 -3.77
C GLU A 13 -16.66 -6.20 -3.20
N GLU A 14 -15.53 -5.62 -3.60
CA GLU A 14 -14.21 -5.95 -3.07
C GLU A 14 -14.09 -5.58 -1.58
N LEU A 15 -14.67 -4.43 -1.21
CA LEU A 15 -14.79 -3.99 0.19
C LEU A 15 -15.68 -4.94 1.01
N GLU A 16 -16.86 -5.30 0.50
CA GLU A 16 -17.79 -6.21 1.17
C GLU A 16 -17.23 -7.65 1.28
N ALA A 17 -16.43 -8.11 0.31
CA ALA A 17 -15.77 -9.41 0.38
C ALA A 17 -14.72 -9.45 1.50
N ALA A 18 -13.95 -8.37 1.68
CA ALA A 18 -13.04 -8.24 2.81
C ALA A 18 -13.79 -8.20 4.15
N LYS A 19 -14.93 -7.50 4.23
CA LYS A 19 -15.81 -7.52 5.43
C LYS A 19 -16.25 -8.93 5.80
N ARG A 20 -16.76 -9.70 4.83
CA ARG A 20 -17.26 -11.06 5.08
C ARG A 20 -16.19 -12.03 5.58
N THR A 21 -14.92 -11.75 5.28
CA THR A 21 -13.78 -12.57 5.72
C THR A 21 -13.20 -12.12 7.06
N GLY A 22 -13.79 -11.11 7.72
CA GLY A 22 -13.32 -10.59 8.99
C GLY A 22 -11.98 -9.85 8.89
N ARG A 23 -11.61 -9.41 7.69
CA ARG A 23 -10.37 -8.68 7.43
C ARG A 23 -10.55 -7.19 7.72
N THR A 24 -9.53 -6.59 8.31
CA THR A 24 -9.47 -5.14 8.50
C THR A 24 -8.98 -4.51 7.20
N LEU A 25 -9.64 -3.46 6.70
CA LEU A 25 -9.04 -2.64 5.66
C LEU A 25 -8.22 -1.52 6.26
N LEU A 26 -7.07 -1.27 5.65
CA LEU A 26 -6.21 -0.16 6.00
C LEU A 26 -5.59 0.46 4.75
N TYR A 27 -5.29 1.74 4.86
CA TYR A 27 -4.32 2.41 4.03
C TYR A 27 -2.94 2.27 4.69
N LEU A 28 -1.98 1.74 3.95
CA LEU A 28 -0.57 1.66 4.32
C LEU A 28 0.21 2.60 3.41
N ARG A 29 0.74 3.70 3.94
CA ARG A 29 1.64 4.59 3.20
C ARG A 29 3.08 4.32 3.63
N VAL A 30 3.96 4.11 2.65
CA VAL A 30 5.39 3.88 2.88
C VAL A 30 6.18 4.95 2.14
N THR A 31 7.09 5.57 2.86
CA THR A 31 8.09 6.50 2.32
C THR A 31 9.46 5.82 2.40
N LEU A 32 10.23 5.90 1.32
CA LEU A 32 11.60 5.37 1.30
C LEU A 32 12.60 6.43 1.74
N LEU A 33 13.76 5.97 2.23
CA LEU A 33 14.90 6.83 2.53
C LEU A 33 15.27 7.67 1.29
N PRO A 34 15.61 8.97 1.46
CA PRO A 34 16.00 9.84 0.35
C PRO A 34 17.12 9.28 -0.53
N GLU A 35 18.02 8.49 0.06
CA GLU A 35 19.24 7.92 -0.52
C GLU A 35 18.99 6.63 -1.29
N CYS A 36 17.75 6.12 -1.28
CA CYS A 36 17.37 4.94 -2.05
C CYS A 36 17.48 5.25 -3.56
N THR A 37 18.47 4.66 -4.22
CA THR A 37 18.79 4.95 -5.63
C THR A 37 17.81 4.33 -6.62
N GLN A 38 17.05 3.30 -6.23
CA GLN A 38 16.13 2.55 -7.08
C GLN A 38 14.75 2.47 -6.42
N LYS A 39 14.12 3.64 -6.22
CA LYS A 39 12.85 3.75 -5.48
C LYS A 39 11.72 2.94 -6.10
N LEU A 40 11.58 2.98 -7.43
CA LEU A 40 10.52 2.24 -8.14
C LEU A 40 10.67 0.73 -7.95
N GLU A 41 11.88 0.19 -8.13
CA GLU A 41 12.19 -1.22 -7.91
C GLU A 41 11.94 -1.61 -6.46
N ARG A 42 12.32 -0.74 -5.51
CA ARG A 42 12.09 -0.96 -4.09
C ARG A 42 10.60 -1.03 -3.77
N PHE A 43 9.80 -0.10 -4.28
CA PHE A 43 8.35 -0.12 -4.11
C PHE A 43 7.71 -1.36 -4.75
N ARG A 44 8.17 -1.78 -5.94
CA ARG A 44 7.72 -3.03 -6.58
C ARG A 44 8.05 -4.27 -5.75
N LEU A 45 9.21 -4.30 -5.08
CA LEU A 45 9.57 -5.40 -4.17
C LEU A 45 8.68 -5.41 -2.92
N ILE A 46 8.38 -4.25 -2.34
CA ILE A 46 7.45 -4.12 -1.22
C ILE A 46 6.06 -4.60 -1.65
N ASP A 47 5.59 -4.16 -2.82
CA ASP A 47 4.30 -4.54 -3.40
C ASP A 47 4.16 -6.04 -3.63
N MET A 48 5.19 -6.68 -4.20
CA MET A 48 5.25 -8.12 -4.39
C MET A 48 5.18 -8.86 -3.04
N LYS A 49 5.89 -8.37 -2.02
CA LYS A 49 5.84 -8.95 -0.67
C LYS A 49 4.46 -8.78 -0.05
N LEU A 50 3.88 -7.58 -0.09
CA LEU A 50 2.54 -7.32 0.45
C LEU A 50 1.51 -8.24 -0.21
N SER A 51 1.54 -8.35 -1.53
CA SER A 51 0.62 -9.20 -2.31
C SER A 51 0.81 -10.71 -2.06
N ALA A 52 1.97 -11.14 -1.54
CA ALA A 52 2.22 -12.54 -1.20
C ALA A 52 1.63 -12.95 0.17
N TYR A 53 1.50 -12.00 1.10
CA TYR A 53 1.02 -12.27 2.46
C TYR A 53 -0.39 -11.74 2.73
N GLU A 54 -0.78 -10.66 2.06
CA GLU A 54 -2.03 -9.95 2.30
C GLU A 54 -2.76 -9.68 0.99
N GLN A 55 -4.04 -9.32 1.10
CA GLN A 55 -4.84 -8.95 -0.06
C GLN A 55 -4.67 -7.45 -0.36
N VAL A 56 -3.76 -7.12 -1.26
CA VAL A 56 -3.63 -5.77 -1.82
C VAL A 56 -4.78 -5.52 -2.80
N LEU A 57 -5.59 -4.50 -2.52
CA LEU A 57 -6.76 -4.14 -3.33
C LEU A 57 -6.42 -3.05 -4.35
N ASP A 58 -5.63 -2.05 -3.95
CA ASP A 58 -5.16 -0.99 -4.83
C ASP A 58 -3.86 -0.35 -4.31
N ARG A 59 -3.22 0.46 -5.16
CA ARG A 59 -2.01 1.21 -4.83
C ARG A 59 -1.94 2.54 -5.58
N MET A 60 -1.31 3.54 -4.97
CA MET A 60 -1.10 4.86 -5.57
C MET A 60 0.29 5.39 -5.23
N PRO A 61 1.11 5.78 -6.23
CA PRO A 61 0.86 5.65 -7.67
C PRO A 61 0.83 4.19 -8.16
N ASN A 62 0.36 3.96 -9.39
CA ASN A 62 0.36 2.63 -10.00
C ASN A 62 1.79 2.18 -10.33
N LEU A 63 2.29 1.18 -9.62
CA LEU A 63 3.64 0.65 -9.81
C LEU A 63 3.82 -0.19 -11.08
N SER A 64 2.72 -0.55 -11.75
CA SER A 64 2.73 -1.33 -12.99
C SER A 64 2.96 -0.46 -14.24
N ASP A 65 2.85 0.86 -14.12
CA ASP A 65 3.05 1.77 -15.24
C ASP A 65 4.55 1.82 -15.64
N PRO A 66 4.85 1.98 -16.95
CA PRO A 66 6.21 2.04 -17.43
C PRO A 66 6.97 3.23 -16.82
N ALA A 67 8.24 2.99 -16.50
CA ALA A 67 9.06 3.73 -15.52
C ALA A 67 9.19 5.26 -15.69
N GLY A 68 8.89 5.81 -16.87
CA GLY A 68 9.17 7.21 -17.20
C GLY A 68 8.37 8.27 -16.42
N HIS A 69 7.31 7.88 -15.69
CA HIS A 69 6.51 8.80 -14.86
C HIS A 69 6.78 8.71 -13.36
N LEU A 70 7.70 7.83 -12.94
CA LEU A 70 7.81 7.37 -11.56
C LEU A 70 9.22 7.56 -10.96
N GLU A 71 10.12 8.27 -11.66
CA GLU A 71 11.49 8.52 -11.18
C GLU A 71 11.54 9.37 -9.90
N SER A 72 10.48 10.13 -9.60
CA SER A 72 10.37 11.02 -8.45
C SER A 72 9.43 10.51 -7.35
N ILE A 73 8.99 9.25 -7.36
CA ILE A 73 8.10 8.74 -6.30
C ILE A 73 8.85 8.77 -4.95
N GLU A 74 8.28 9.50 -4.00
CA GLU A 74 8.77 9.52 -2.61
C GLU A 74 8.04 8.53 -1.72
N SER A 75 6.75 8.30 -2.00
CA SER A 75 5.90 7.41 -1.21
C SER A 75 4.89 6.66 -2.08
N VAL A 76 4.50 5.47 -1.63
CA VAL A 76 3.38 4.72 -2.19
C VAL A 76 2.38 4.41 -1.08
N THR A 77 1.10 4.53 -1.40
CA THR A 77 0.01 4.12 -0.51
C THR A 77 -0.68 2.90 -1.09
N TRP A 78 -0.81 1.85 -0.30
CA TRP A 78 -1.60 0.66 -0.62
C TRP A 78 -2.91 0.67 0.15
N LEU A 79 -3.98 0.23 -0.50
CA LEU A 79 -5.19 -0.23 0.18
C LEU A 79 -5.10 -1.75 0.35
N ILE A 80 -5.14 -2.22 1.59
CA ILE A 80 -4.90 -3.63 1.92
C ILE A 80 -6.02 -4.14 2.82
N ALA A 81 -6.54 -5.33 2.52
CA ALA A 81 -7.35 -6.11 3.43
C ALA A 81 -6.46 -7.12 4.17
N VAL A 82 -6.24 -6.88 5.46
CA VAL A 82 -5.36 -7.68 6.32
C VAL A 82 -6.13 -8.68 7.17
N ALA A 83 -5.59 -9.89 7.30
CA ALA A 83 -6.18 -10.92 8.16
C ALA A 83 -5.80 -10.79 9.65
N GLY A 84 -4.91 -9.86 10.01
CA GLY A 84 -4.41 -9.67 11.37
C GLY A 84 -4.35 -8.20 11.80
N GLU A 85 -3.62 -7.96 12.88
CA GLU A 85 -3.47 -6.61 13.46
C GLU A 85 -2.67 -5.69 12.55
N ALA A 86 -3.22 -4.50 12.29
CA ALA A 86 -2.57 -3.45 11.51
C ALA A 86 -1.15 -3.11 12.00
N GLN A 87 -0.92 -3.19 13.32
CA GLN A 87 0.38 -2.93 13.92
C GLN A 87 1.45 -3.96 13.52
N HIS A 88 1.08 -5.23 13.31
CA HIS A 88 2.02 -6.24 12.84
C HIS A 88 2.49 -5.95 11.42
N LEU A 89 1.55 -5.60 10.53
CA LEU A 89 1.89 -5.21 9.16
C LEU A 89 2.82 -3.99 9.16
N ARG A 90 2.49 -2.96 9.97
CA ARG A 90 3.33 -1.77 10.10
C ARG A 90 4.77 -2.12 10.46
N ARG A 91 4.98 -2.86 11.56
CA ARG A 91 6.32 -3.24 12.02
C ARG A 91 7.07 -4.07 11.00
N TRP A 92 6.37 -4.97 10.31
CA TRP A 92 6.98 -5.79 9.27
C TRP A 92 7.50 -4.96 8.08
N VAL A 93 6.75 -3.92 7.69
CA VAL A 93 7.16 -3.00 6.63
C VAL A 93 8.28 -2.06 7.09
N GLU A 94 8.24 -1.57 8.33
CA GLU A 94 9.31 -0.76 8.93
C GLU A 94 10.67 -1.48 8.95
N LEU A 95 10.67 -2.82 8.96
CA LEU A 95 11.89 -3.63 8.92
C LEU A 95 12.41 -3.90 7.49
N MET A 96 11.71 -3.44 6.45
CA MET A 96 12.17 -3.61 5.07
C MET A 96 13.30 -2.63 4.74
N LEU A 97 14.21 -3.09 3.89
CA LEU A 97 15.36 -2.29 3.45
C LEU A 97 14.90 -1.01 2.76
N ASP A 98 15.58 0.10 3.08
CA ASP A 98 15.35 1.45 2.55
C ASP A 98 14.00 2.10 2.92
N VAL A 99 13.24 1.54 3.85
CA VAL A 99 12.03 2.19 4.38
C VAL A 99 12.41 3.24 5.42
N ASP A 100 11.85 4.45 5.28
CA ASP A 100 12.02 5.57 6.22
C ASP A 100 10.82 5.67 7.17
N GLN A 101 9.63 5.75 6.60
CA GLN A 101 8.39 5.97 7.36
C GLN A 101 7.28 5.06 6.88
N VAL A 102 6.46 4.61 7.84
CA VAL A 102 5.26 3.82 7.59
C VAL A 102 4.09 4.42 8.36
N GLU A 103 3.07 4.85 7.62
CA GLU A 103 1.82 5.36 8.15
C GLU A 103 0.72 4.33 7.89
N VAL A 104 -0.11 4.07 8.91
CA VAL A 104 -1.25 3.16 8.80
C VAL A 104 -2.51 3.85 9.27
N THR A 105 -3.52 3.84 8.41
CA THR A 105 -4.85 4.37 8.71
C THR A 105 -5.87 3.28 8.45
N GLU A 106 -6.50 2.78 9.51
CA GLU A 106 -7.63 1.86 9.37
C GLU A 106 -8.80 2.56 8.70
N VAL A 107 -9.40 1.89 7.73
CA VAL A 107 -10.59 2.41 7.05
C VAL A 107 -11.76 2.14 7.98
N ALA A 108 -12.29 3.21 8.59
CA ALA A 108 -13.51 3.13 9.38
C ALA A 108 -14.63 2.64 8.46
N MET A 109 -15.00 1.37 8.61
CA MET A 109 -16.17 0.84 7.94
C MET A 109 -17.38 1.17 8.80
N GLU A 110 -18.20 2.10 8.35
CA GLU A 110 -19.52 2.33 8.93
C GLU A 110 -20.27 0.98 8.92
N ARG A 111 -20.77 0.61 10.10
CA ARG A 111 -21.48 -0.65 10.37
C ARG A 111 -22.90 -0.62 9.84
#